data_AF-A0A964XH83-F1
#
_entry.id   AF-A0A964XH83-F1
#
_cell.length_a   1.000
_cell.length_b   1.000
_cell.length_c   1.000
_cell.angle_alpha   90.00
_cell.angle_beta   90.00
_cell.angle_gamma   90.00
#
_symmetry.space_group_name_H-M   'P 1'
#
loop_
_entity.id
_entity.type
_entity.pdbx_description
1 polymer ?
#
loop_
_entity_poly.entity_id
_entity_poly.type
_entity_poly.pdbx_seq_one_letter_code
_entity_poly.pdbx_strand_id
1 'polypeptide(L)'
;MRRPTILLVSLVCLAVVLIIFFGARRLILGPPAELVIGMTVRGVDGASLPETTLVVNAVSLARPSGNWVRLTRDPVEVRAGEVAENRFTPVAQVRRGAGSFDRIRLTLAAQATDASGGTRELALLTEEVALSAPIVLRRGETSAVTLALSLRDSLYPTTGETTALVPQIALESRVGVRLAHDSGTLDLSGGTLLEAATYGTTETGSTRKNFQLSRERELTISEGVLSVTPLPHERIQPSSLRTSPAAQAEPSSDRGAAGAAATTTAATSSYAATSARQSL
;
A
#
# COMPACT_ATOMS: atom_id res chain seq x y z
N MET A 1 50.66 -17.60 -37.68
CA MET A 1 50.17 -16.68 -36.63
C MET A 1 49.59 -15.41 -37.28
N ARG A 2 48.32 -15.38 -37.70
CA ARG A 2 47.58 -14.15 -38.03
C ARG A 2 46.07 -14.42 -38.03
N ARG A 3 45.41 -14.29 -36.87
CA ARG A 3 43.94 -14.11 -36.76
C ARG A 3 43.49 -13.23 -35.56
N PRO A 4 44.06 -12.03 -35.30
CA PRO A 4 43.45 -11.10 -34.33
C PRO A 4 42.38 -10.18 -34.95
N THR A 5 42.38 -9.99 -36.28
CA THR A 5 41.57 -8.94 -36.93
C THR A 5 40.07 -9.25 -37.02
N ILE A 6 39.68 -10.52 -37.13
CA ILE A 6 38.27 -10.93 -37.27
C ILE A 6 37.49 -10.74 -35.96
N LEU A 7 38.17 -10.90 -34.82
CA LEU A 7 37.54 -10.81 -33.50
C LEU A 7 37.22 -9.35 -33.13
N LEU A 8 38.07 -8.41 -33.54
CA LEU A 8 37.87 -6.98 -33.28
C LEU A 8 36.67 -6.41 -34.07
N VAL A 9 36.52 -6.79 -35.35
CA VAL A 9 35.42 -6.31 -36.20
C VAL A 9 34.05 -6.81 -35.70
N SER A 10 34.00 -8.06 -35.22
CA SER A 10 32.78 -8.64 -34.64
C SER A 10 32.36 -7.92 -33.36
N LEU A 11 33.31 -7.59 -32.49
CA LEU A 11 33.03 -6.89 -31.23
C LEU A 11 32.51 -5.47 -31.46
N VAL A 12 33.09 -4.75 -32.44
CA VAL A 12 32.66 -3.39 -32.81
C VAL A 12 31.26 -3.40 -33.43
N CYS A 13 30.97 -4.34 -34.33
CA CYS A 13 29.61 -4.50 -34.88
C CYS A 13 28.57 -4.79 -33.79
N LEU A 14 28.89 -5.68 -32.84
CA LEU A 14 28.01 -5.99 -31.72
C LEU A 14 27.75 -4.75 -30.85
N ALA A 15 28.79 -3.98 -30.55
CA ALA A 15 28.68 -2.74 -29.77
C ALA A 15 27.80 -1.69 -30.47
N VAL A 16 27.99 -1.49 -31.79
CA VAL A 16 27.19 -0.55 -32.58
C VAL A 16 25.73 -0.98 -32.65
N VAL A 17 25.46 -2.27 -32.87
CA VAL A 17 24.08 -2.81 -32.85
C VAL A 17 23.44 -2.61 -31.48
N LEU A 18 24.16 -2.85 -30.38
CA LEU A 18 23.68 -2.57 -29.04
C LEU A 18 23.38 -1.09 -28.83
N ILE A 19 24.27 -0.18 -29.24
CA ILE A 19 24.06 1.27 -29.09
C ILE A 19 22.84 1.73 -29.88
N ILE A 20 22.69 1.26 -31.12
CA ILE A 20 21.53 1.59 -31.96
C ILE A 20 20.26 1.00 -31.36
N PHE A 21 20.26 -0.24 -30.92
CA PHE A 21 19.06 -0.90 -30.40
C PHE A 21 18.61 -0.32 -29.05
N PHE A 22 19.55 -0.04 -28.15
CA PHE A 22 19.25 0.59 -26.85
C PHE A 22 18.97 2.09 -26.99
N GLY A 23 19.65 2.79 -27.90
CA GLY A 23 19.43 4.20 -28.21
C GLY A 23 18.08 4.45 -28.90
N ALA A 24 17.78 3.68 -29.95
CA ALA A 24 16.51 3.78 -30.68
C ALA A 24 15.31 3.38 -29.81
N ARG A 25 15.46 2.38 -28.92
CA ARG A 25 14.40 2.06 -27.95
C ARG A 25 14.07 3.25 -27.05
N ARG A 26 15.05 4.05 -26.58
CA ARG A 26 14.76 5.25 -25.78
C ARG A 26 14.05 6.35 -26.56
N LEU A 27 14.38 6.53 -27.84
CA LEU A 27 13.75 7.52 -28.71
C LEU A 27 12.28 7.18 -29.04
N ILE A 28 11.95 5.90 -29.18
CA ILE A 28 10.59 5.47 -29.54
C ILE A 28 9.67 5.39 -28.31
N LEU A 29 10.23 5.04 -27.15
CA LEU A 29 9.44 4.68 -25.98
C LEU A 29 9.26 5.84 -24.99
N GLY A 30 10.04 6.92 -25.09
CA GLY A 30 10.05 8.04 -24.15
C GLY A 30 10.79 7.72 -22.84
N PRO A 31 10.97 8.73 -21.95
CA PRO A 31 11.62 8.51 -20.67
C PRO A 31 10.84 7.49 -19.81
N PRO A 32 11.55 6.72 -18.94
CA PRO A 32 10.87 5.83 -18.00
C PRO A 32 9.94 6.62 -17.06
N ALA A 33 8.97 5.93 -16.49
CA ALA A 33 8.19 6.45 -15.38
C ALA A 33 9.07 6.55 -14.13
N GLU A 34 8.79 7.54 -13.28
CA GLU A 34 9.39 7.65 -11.96
C GLU A 34 8.34 7.28 -10.91
N LEU A 35 8.72 6.45 -9.93
CA LEU A 35 7.91 6.14 -8.77
C LEU A 35 8.65 6.61 -7.53
N VAL A 36 7.92 7.35 -6.70
CA VAL A 36 8.36 7.83 -5.40
C VAL A 36 7.43 7.28 -4.33
N ILE A 37 7.99 6.77 -3.25
CA ILE A 37 7.25 6.39 -2.05
C ILE A 37 7.80 7.23 -0.90
N GLY A 38 6.97 8.12 -0.40
CA GLY A 38 7.28 9.01 0.71
C GLY A 38 6.57 8.56 1.98
N MET A 39 7.24 8.68 3.13
CA MET A 39 6.65 8.37 4.42
C MET A 39 6.83 9.51 5.42
N THR A 40 5.83 9.71 6.28
CA THR A 40 5.87 10.58 7.45
C THR A 40 5.38 9.83 8.68
N VAL A 41 5.91 10.21 9.83
CA VAL A 41 5.42 9.78 11.14
C VAL A 41 4.94 11.04 11.85
N ARG A 42 3.62 11.17 12.00
CA ARG A 42 3.00 12.32 12.65
C ARG A 42 3.01 12.11 14.16
N GLY A 43 3.61 13.06 14.86
CA GLY A 43 3.58 13.15 16.33
C GLY A 43 2.19 13.46 16.87
N VAL A 44 2.11 13.68 18.18
CA VAL A 44 0.90 14.14 18.87
C VAL A 44 1.15 15.53 19.40
N ASP A 45 0.37 16.50 18.95
CA ASP A 45 0.48 17.89 19.41
C ASP A 45 0.31 17.96 20.93
N GLY A 46 1.27 18.60 21.61
CA GLY A 46 1.18 18.92 23.04
C GLY A 46 1.38 17.76 24.02
N ALA A 47 1.68 16.54 23.56
CA ALA A 47 2.03 15.42 24.43
C ALA A 47 3.53 15.11 24.35
N SER A 48 4.19 14.95 25.50
CA SER A 48 5.55 14.39 25.61
C SER A 48 5.52 12.91 25.25
N LEU A 49 5.33 12.59 23.97
CA LEU A 49 5.60 11.24 23.48
C LEU A 49 7.11 11.03 23.35
N PRO A 50 7.61 9.81 23.61
CA PRO A 50 9.00 9.49 23.32
C PRO A 50 9.28 9.74 21.84
N GLU A 51 10.47 10.26 21.54
CA GLU A 51 10.91 10.48 20.17
C GLU A 51 10.92 9.12 19.47
N THR A 52 9.96 8.92 18.57
CA THR A 52 9.74 7.62 17.93
C THR A 52 10.39 7.63 16.56
N THR A 53 11.25 6.67 16.29
CA THR A 53 11.87 6.44 14.98
C THR A 53 11.29 5.16 14.39
N LEU A 54 10.74 5.26 13.19
CA LEU A 54 10.32 4.11 12.41
C LEU A 54 11.42 3.73 11.43
N VAL A 55 11.75 2.45 11.35
CA VAL A 55 12.71 1.91 10.39
C VAL A 55 11.95 1.13 9.32
N VAL A 56 12.02 1.58 8.08
CA VAL A 56 11.44 0.88 6.93
C VAL A 56 12.49 -0.04 6.32
N ASN A 57 12.49 -1.30 6.72
CA ASN A 57 13.45 -2.31 6.28
C ASN A 57 13.26 -2.72 4.81
N ALA A 58 12.00 -2.78 4.36
CA ALA A 58 11.69 -3.15 2.99
C ALA A 58 10.43 -2.44 2.49
N VAL A 59 10.45 -2.04 1.22
CA VAL A 59 9.25 -1.67 0.47
C VAL A 59 9.13 -2.57 -0.75
N SER A 60 7.96 -3.16 -0.96
CA SER A 60 7.67 -4.01 -2.12
C SER A 60 6.33 -3.64 -2.73
N LEU A 61 6.18 -3.86 -4.04
CA LEU A 61 4.90 -3.72 -4.74
C LEU A 61 4.45 -5.04 -5.35
N ALA A 62 3.16 -5.33 -5.28
CA ALA A 62 2.58 -6.44 -6.02
C ALA A 62 1.90 -5.94 -7.29
N ARG A 63 2.10 -6.69 -8.38
CA ARG A 63 1.23 -6.57 -9.56
C ARG A 63 -0.12 -7.23 -9.27
N PRO A 64 -1.15 -6.93 -10.08
CA PRO A 64 -2.41 -7.70 -10.06
C PRO A 64 -2.22 -9.21 -10.23
N SER A 65 -1.14 -9.64 -10.88
CA SER A 65 -0.76 -11.05 -11.00
C SER A 65 -0.22 -11.69 -9.70
N GLY A 66 -0.06 -10.93 -8.62
CA GLY A 66 0.44 -11.40 -7.32
C GLY A 66 1.96 -11.37 -7.12
N ASN A 67 2.74 -11.05 -8.15
CA ASN A 67 4.21 -11.04 -8.05
C ASN A 67 4.70 -9.80 -7.30
N TRP A 68 5.41 -10.02 -6.19
CA TRP A 68 6.04 -8.97 -5.41
C TRP A 68 7.39 -8.54 -5.99
N VAL A 69 7.62 -7.24 -6.03
CA VAL A 69 8.87 -6.62 -6.49
C VAL A 69 9.38 -5.69 -5.40
N ARG A 70 10.55 -6.02 -4.84
CA ARG A 70 11.23 -5.17 -3.87
C ARG A 70 11.74 -3.89 -4.54
N LEU A 71 11.59 -2.76 -3.85
CA LEU A 71 12.00 -1.44 -4.29
C LEU A 71 13.21 -0.90 -3.53
N THR A 72 13.32 -1.21 -2.23
CA THR A 72 14.43 -0.75 -1.38
C THR A 72 15.60 -1.72 -1.36
N ARG A 73 16.79 -1.17 -1.13
CA ARG A 73 18.02 -1.95 -0.92
C ARG A 73 18.38 -1.96 0.56
N ASP A 74 18.48 -0.77 1.14
CA ASP A 74 18.86 -0.55 2.53
C ASP A 74 17.66 -0.07 3.36
N PRO A 75 17.64 -0.32 4.68
CA PRO A 75 16.64 0.25 5.58
C PRO A 75 16.67 1.79 5.57
N VAL A 76 15.51 2.41 5.78
CA VAL A 76 15.37 3.87 5.85
C VAL A 76 14.73 4.27 7.18
N GLU A 77 15.37 5.17 7.92
CA GLU A 77 14.82 5.74 9.14
C GLU A 77 13.86 6.90 8.82
N VAL A 78 12.70 6.91 9.48
CA VAL A 78 11.69 7.95 9.41
C VAL A 78 11.38 8.38 10.84
N ARG A 79 11.88 9.56 11.22
CA ARG A 79 11.68 10.10 12.56
C ARG A 79 10.32 10.78 12.69
N ALA A 80 9.71 10.62 13.86
CA ALA A 80 8.54 11.40 14.23
C ALA A 80 8.88 12.88 14.35
N GLY A 81 7.98 13.73 13.88
CA GLY A 81 8.13 15.17 14.02
C GLY A 81 6.94 15.92 13.48
N GLU A 82 6.96 17.23 13.69
CA GLU A 82 6.08 18.16 12.99
C GLU A 82 6.58 18.28 11.54
N VAL A 83 6.09 17.39 10.68
CA VAL A 83 6.39 17.47 9.25
C VAL A 83 5.30 18.33 8.61
N ALA A 84 5.74 19.40 7.93
CA ALA A 84 4.85 20.26 7.15
C ALA A 84 3.93 19.44 6.24
N GLU A 85 2.71 19.91 6.07
CA GLU A 85 1.74 19.28 5.17
C GLU A 85 2.35 19.15 3.77
N ASN A 86 2.46 17.92 3.25
CA ASN A 86 3.08 17.54 1.95
C ASN A 86 4.60 17.34 1.91
N ARG A 87 5.29 17.37 3.06
CA ARG A 87 6.71 16.99 3.12
C ARG A 87 6.85 15.53 3.54
N PHE A 88 7.68 14.75 2.87
CA PHE A 88 7.84 13.31 3.12
C PHE A 88 9.30 12.86 3.12
N THR A 89 9.64 11.86 3.93
CA THR A 89 10.93 11.17 3.83
C THR A 89 10.84 10.14 2.70
N PRO A 90 11.71 10.17 1.67
CA PRO A 90 11.72 9.17 0.62
C PRO A 90 12.14 7.81 1.18
N VAL A 91 11.22 6.86 1.22
CA VAL A 91 11.52 5.47 1.61
C VAL A 91 11.83 4.58 0.41
N ALA A 92 11.38 4.96 -0.80
CA ALA A 92 11.83 4.35 -2.04
C ALA A 92 11.68 5.33 -3.22
N GLN A 93 12.64 5.34 -4.14
CA GLN A 93 12.56 6.09 -5.39
C GLN A 93 13.18 5.27 -6.52
N VAL A 94 12.40 4.99 -7.56
CA VAL A 94 12.82 4.11 -8.66
C VAL A 94 12.34 4.61 -10.00
N ARG A 95 13.17 4.43 -11.04
CA ARG A 95 12.76 4.63 -12.43
C ARG A 95 12.45 3.29 -13.06
N ARG A 96 11.24 3.14 -13.60
CA ARG A 96 10.74 1.89 -14.19
C ARG A 96 9.96 2.15 -15.47
N GLY A 97 9.73 1.11 -16.26
CA GLY A 97 8.79 1.19 -17.37
C GLY A 97 7.35 1.43 -16.88
N ALA A 98 6.46 1.81 -17.81
CA ALA A 98 5.04 1.90 -17.51
C ALA A 98 4.48 0.56 -17.02
N GLY A 99 3.43 0.62 -16.21
CA GLY A 99 2.80 -0.54 -15.61
C GLY A 99 1.85 -0.15 -14.48
N SER A 100 1.25 -1.16 -13.86
CA SER A 100 0.37 -0.98 -12.71
C SER A 100 0.68 -1.96 -11.59
N PHE A 101 0.42 -1.50 -10.37
CA PHE A 101 0.49 -2.27 -9.13
C PHE A 101 -0.80 -2.02 -8.35
N ASP A 102 -1.19 -2.97 -7.52
CA ASP A 102 -2.44 -2.91 -6.76
C ASP A 102 -2.22 -3.02 -5.25
N ARG A 103 -1.00 -3.36 -4.82
CA ARG A 103 -0.61 -3.46 -3.41
C ARG A 103 0.79 -2.95 -3.18
N ILE A 104 0.98 -2.37 -2.01
CA ILE A 104 2.27 -2.04 -1.42
C ILE A 104 2.43 -2.81 -0.12
N ARG A 105 3.65 -3.26 0.15
CA ARG A 105 4.03 -3.91 1.40
C ARG A 105 5.23 -3.20 2.01
N LEU A 106 5.14 -2.94 3.30
CA LEU A 106 6.20 -2.38 4.13
C LEU A 106 6.63 -3.44 5.15
N THR A 107 7.93 -3.55 5.37
CA THR A 107 8.49 -4.25 6.54
C THR A 107 9.05 -3.18 7.48
N LEU A 108 8.56 -3.16 8.71
CA LEU A 108 8.74 -2.08 9.66
C LEU A 108 9.41 -2.60 10.94
N ALA A 109 10.24 -1.76 11.55
CA ALA A 109 10.62 -1.84 12.95
C ALA A 109 10.43 -0.45 13.58
N ALA A 110 10.29 -0.36 14.90
CA ALA A 110 10.09 0.93 15.57
C ALA A 110 10.89 1.01 16.86
N GLN A 111 11.41 2.20 17.13
CA GLN A 111 12.18 2.51 18.32
C GLN A 111 11.63 3.78 18.97
N ALA A 112 11.66 3.82 20.30
CA ALA A 112 11.33 4.99 21.10
C ALA A 112 12.58 5.42 21.86
N THR A 113 12.86 6.72 21.83
CA THR A 113 13.95 7.34 22.60
C THR A 113 13.35 8.08 23.78
N ASP A 114 13.87 7.81 24.98
CA ASP A 114 13.47 8.51 26.19
C ASP A 114 14.20 9.86 26.34
N ALA A 115 13.80 10.65 27.34
CA ALA A 115 14.38 11.96 27.60
C ALA A 115 15.88 11.94 27.99
N SER A 116 16.40 10.77 28.40
CA SER A 116 17.82 10.58 28.72
C SER A 116 18.66 10.13 27.51
N GLY A 117 18.02 9.95 26.34
CA GLY A 117 18.65 9.43 25.12
C GLY A 117 18.73 7.91 25.06
N GLY A 118 18.11 7.20 26.01
CA GLY A 118 17.99 5.76 26.00
C GLY A 118 17.04 5.31 24.88
N THR A 119 17.48 4.40 24.03
CA THR A 119 16.66 3.83 22.96
C THR A 119 16.08 2.49 23.38
N ARG A 120 14.80 2.28 23.16
CA ARG A 120 14.13 0.98 23.30
C ARG A 120 13.37 0.62 22.03
N GLU A 121 13.35 -0.67 21.69
CA GLU A 121 12.49 -1.16 20.62
C GLU A 121 11.03 -1.18 21.09
N LEU A 122 10.11 -0.80 20.20
CA LEU A 122 8.68 -0.91 20.45
C LEU A 122 8.18 -2.27 19.96
N ALA A 123 7.31 -2.91 20.72
CA ALA A 123 6.63 -4.13 20.27
C ALA A 123 5.66 -3.77 19.13
N LEU A 124 5.78 -4.43 17.98
CA LEU A 124 4.85 -4.27 16.87
C LEU A 124 3.83 -5.42 16.87
N LEU A 125 2.56 -5.11 16.58
CA LEU A 125 1.55 -6.16 16.35
C LEU A 125 1.81 -6.91 15.04
N THR A 126 2.40 -6.22 14.07
CA THR A 126 2.88 -6.80 12.83
C THR A 126 4.08 -5.99 12.35
N GLU A 127 5.13 -6.68 11.94
CA GLU A 127 6.26 -6.09 11.22
C GLU A 127 5.93 -5.88 9.73
N GLU A 128 4.97 -6.64 9.20
CA GLU A 128 4.58 -6.59 7.78
C GLU A 128 3.23 -5.89 7.63
N VAL A 129 3.21 -4.77 6.92
CA VAL A 129 2.00 -4.01 6.62
C VAL A 129 1.73 -4.03 5.12
N ALA A 130 0.61 -4.63 4.72
CA ALA A 130 0.21 -4.76 3.33
C ALA A 130 -1.03 -3.89 3.03
N LEU A 131 -0.90 -2.94 2.12
CA LEU A 131 -1.93 -1.96 1.78
C LEU A 131 -2.35 -2.14 0.33
N SER A 132 -3.66 -2.19 0.07
CA SER A 132 -4.20 -2.24 -1.29
C SER A 132 -4.36 -0.82 -1.85
N ALA A 133 -3.69 -0.49 -2.93
CA ALA A 133 -3.86 0.81 -3.58
C ALA A 133 -3.48 0.73 -5.06
N PRO A 134 -4.28 1.33 -5.97
CA PRO A 134 -3.89 1.46 -7.35
C PRO A 134 -2.66 2.38 -7.47
N ILE A 135 -1.59 1.86 -8.07
CA ILE A 135 -0.37 2.60 -8.38
C ILE A 135 -0.13 2.45 -9.88
N VAL A 136 -0.25 3.55 -10.60
CA VAL A 136 -0.12 3.57 -12.07
C VAL A 136 1.16 4.30 -12.43
N LEU A 137 2.04 3.64 -13.19
CA LEU A 137 3.27 4.22 -13.73
C LEU A 137 3.05 4.57 -15.20
N ARG A 138 3.18 5.86 -15.52
CA ARG A 138 3.12 6.39 -16.89
C ARG A 138 4.47 6.94 -17.31
N ARG A 139 4.86 6.68 -18.55
CA ARG A 139 6.17 7.12 -19.05
C ARG A 139 6.26 8.63 -19.08
N GLY A 140 7.41 9.16 -18.66
CA GLY A 140 7.64 10.60 -18.53
C GLY A 140 6.85 11.28 -17.42
N GLU A 141 6.09 10.53 -16.62
CA GLU A 141 5.39 11.06 -15.45
C GLU A 141 6.03 10.50 -14.17
N THR A 142 5.82 11.26 -13.09
CA THR A 142 6.15 10.82 -11.74
C THR A 142 4.86 10.38 -11.06
N SER A 143 4.88 9.18 -10.49
CA SER A 143 3.83 8.67 -9.61
C SER A 143 4.33 8.70 -8.18
N ALA A 144 3.46 9.04 -7.24
CA ALA A 144 3.79 9.08 -5.83
C ALA A 144 2.83 8.21 -5.02
N VAL A 145 3.38 7.52 -4.03
CA VAL A 145 2.62 6.94 -2.92
C VAL A 145 3.12 7.62 -1.66
N THR A 146 2.22 8.25 -0.92
CA THR A 146 2.53 8.89 0.36
C THR A 146 1.89 8.13 1.49
N LEU A 147 2.66 7.90 2.54
CA LEU A 147 2.27 7.16 3.73
C LEU A 147 2.42 8.08 4.93
N ALA A 148 1.40 8.19 5.75
CA ALA A 148 1.45 8.95 6.99
C ALA A 148 1.01 8.06 8.15
N LEU A 149 1.94 7.71 9.02
CA LEU A 149 1.65 6.98 10.25
C LEU A 149 1.26 7.96 11.35
N SER A 150 0.10 7.74 11.98
CA SER A 150 -0.34 8.54 13.14
C SER A 150 0.14 7.89 14.42
N LEU A 151 1.10 8.49 15.14
CA LEU A 151 1.51 7.96 16.45
C LEU A 151 0.39 8.03 17.47
N ARG A 152 -0.47 9.07 17.37
CA ARG A 152 -1.68 9.17 18.18
C ARG A 152 -2.43 7.87 18.13
N ASP A 153 -2.74 7.43 16.91
CA ASP A 153 -3.65 6.32 16.64
C ASP A 153 -2.98 4.95 16.63
N SER A 154 -1.65 4.92 16.60
CA SER A 154 -0.86 3.70 16.52
C SER A 154 -0.26 3.26 17.85
N LEU A 155 -0.11 4.14 18.85
CA LEU A 155 0.47 3.76 20.14
C LEU A 155 -0.60 3.27 21.11
N TYR A 156 -0.36 2.10 21.71
CA TYR A 156 -1.25 1.48 22.67
C TYR A 156 -0.47 1.12 23.95
N PRO A 157 -1.03 1.38 25.14
CA PRO A 157 -0.47 0.85 26.38
C PRO A 157 -0.62 -0.68 26.40
N THR A 158 0.34 -1.36 27.00
CA THR A 158 0.30 -2.80 27.24
C THR A 158 0.29 -3.10 28.74
N THR A 159 -0.08 -4.32 29.11
CA THR A 159 0.12 -4.83 30.47
C THR A 159 1.63 -4.92 30.75
N GLY A 160 2.12 -4.19 31.77
CA GLY A 160 3.55 -4.14 32.14
C GLY A 160 4.31 -2.88 31.74
N GLU A 161 3.65 -1.72 31.68
CA GLU A 161 4.26 -0.37 31.48
C GLU A 161 5.04 -0.18 30.17
N THR A 162 4.82 -1.07 29.19
CA THR A 162 5.38 -0.94 27.85
C THR A 162 4.37 -0.32 26.89
N THR A 163 4.86 0.12 25.72
CA THR A 163 4.01 0.69 24.68
C THR A 163 4.20 -0.16 23.42
N ALA A 164 3.08 -0.54 22.82
CA ALA A 164 3.05 -1.23 21.56
C ALA A 164 2.72 -0.28 20.42
N LEU A 165 3.26 -0.56 19.24
CA LEU A 165 2.90 0.09 17.99
C LEU A 165 1.99 -0.83 17.17
N VAL A 166 0.75 -0.40 16.98
CA VAL A 166 -0.25 -1.00 16.10
C VAL A 166 -0.45 -0.04 14.92
N PRO A 167 0.22 -0.25 13.77
CA PRO A 167 0.26 0.77 12.72
C PRO A 167 -1.12 1.20 12.20
N GLN A 168 -1.37 2.51 12.21
CA GLN A 168 -2.44 3.16 11.47
C GLN A 168 -1.84 4.13 10.46
N ILE A 169 -2.01 3.83 9.18
CA ILE A 169 -1.35 4.50 8.06
C ILE A 169 -2.39 5.10 7.12
N ALA A 170 -2.36 6.42 6.94
CA ALA A 170 -3.02 7.07 5.83
C ALA A 170 -2.17 6.90 4.58
N LEU A 171 -2.75 6.32 3.53
CA LEU A 171 -2.14 6.14 2.23
C LEU A 171 -2.81 7.07 1.23
N GLU A 172 -2.00 7.67 0.38
CA GLU A 172 -2.46 8.37 -0.80
C GLU A 172 -1.60 7.98 -2.02
N SER A 173 -2.24 7.76 -3.17
CA SER A 173 -1.58 7.39 -4.43
C SER A 173 -1.97 8.39 -5.52
N ARG A 174 -0.96 8.94 -6.20
CA ARG A 174 -1.12 9.91 -7.28
C ARG A 174 -0.27 9.57 -8.50
N VAL A 175 -0.69 10.08 -9.65
CA VAL A 175 0.06 10.02 -10.92
C VAL A 175 0.20 11.41 -11.52
N GLY A 176 1.33 11.70 -12.17
CA GLY A 176 1.61 13.02 -12.75
C GLY A 176 1.95 14.09 -11.72
N VAL A 177 2.58 13.71 -10.60
CA VAL A 177 2.98 14.64 -9.53
C VAL A 177 4.23 15.43 -9.92
N ARG A 178 4.38 16.62 -9.32
CA ARG A 178 5.61 17.40 -9.34
C ARG A 178 6.37 17.14 -8.04
N LEU A 179 7.67 16.91 -8.19
CA LEU A 179 8.58 16.59 -7.10
C LEU A 179 9.56 17.76 -6.90
N ALA A 180 9.61 18.30 -5.70
CA ALA A 180 10.70 19.19 -5.28
C ALA A 180 11.48 18.50 -4.14
N HIS A 181 12.80 18.62 -4.18
CA HIS A 181 13.67 18.08 -3.13
C HIS A 181 14.07 19.23 -2.21
N ASP A 182 13.92 19.01 -0.91
CA ASP A 182 14.40 19.94 0.12
C ASP A 182 15.08 19.15 1.23
N SER A 183 16.40 19.28 1.34
CA SER A 183 17.18 18.85 2.51
C SER A 183 16.92 17.39 2.95
N GLY A 184 16.82 16.47 1.99
CA GLY A 184 16.57 15.03 2.25
C GLY A 184 15.09 14.65 2.37
N THR A 185 14.19 15.62 2.25
CA THR A 185 12.74 15.42 2.16
C THR A 185 12.23 15.72 0.75
N LEU A 186 11.02 15.24 0.48
CA LEU A 186 10.30 15.44 -0.76
C LEU A 186 9.06 16.28 -0.51
N ASP A 187 8.89 17.31 -1.32
CA ASP A 187 7.64 18.06 -1.43
C ASP A 187 6.92 17.61 -2.70
N LEU A 188 5.67 17.18 -2.52
CA LEU A 188 4.82 16.61 -3.56
C LEU A 188 3.63 17.52 -3.82
N SER A 189 3.46 17.94 -5.07
CA SER A 189 2.33 18.78 -5.47
C SER A 189 1.69 18.33 -6.79
N GLY A 190 0.42 18.70 -6.96
CA GLY A 190 -0.36 18.37 -8.16
C GLY A 190 -0.66 16.87 -8.31
N GLY A 191 -0.76 16.43 -9.57
CA GLY A 191 -1.11 15.06 -9.95
C GLY A 191 -2.60 14.73 -9.82
N THR A 192 -2.99 13.61 -10.43
CA THR A 192 -4.33 13.01 -10.29
C THR A 192 -4.32 12.04 -9.13
N LEU A 193 -5.21 12.26 -8.16
CA LEU A 193 -5.48 11.33 -7.08
C LEU A 193 -6.11 10.04 -7.63
N LEU A 194 -5.49 8.91 -7.32
CA LEU A 194 -6.01 7.58 -7.64
C LEU A 194 -6.70 6.94 -6.45
N GLU A 195 -6.15 7.15 -5.24
CA GLU A 195 -6.63 6.56 -4.00
C GLU A 195 -6.22 7.42 -2.81
N ALA A 196 -7.12 7.58 -1.84
CA ALA A 196 -6.82 8.07 -0.51
C ALA A 196 -7.61 7.23 0.51
N ALA A 197 -6.91 6.60 1.45
CA ALA A 197 -7.53 5.72 2.42
C ALA A 197 -6.67 5.56 3.68
N THR A 198 -7.32 5.28 4.80
CA THR A 198 -6.64 4.92 6.05
C THR A 198 -6.65 3.42 6.20
N TYR A 199 -5.55 2.85 6.68
CA TYR A 199 -5.41 1.44 6.96
C TYR A 199 -5.01 1.25 8.40
N GLY A 200 -5.63 0.29 9.08
CA GLY A 200 -5.27 -0.11 10.44
C GLY A 200 -5.01 -1.60 10.52
N THR A 201 -4.21 -1.99 11.51
CA THR A 201 -3.91 -3.38 11.82
C THR A 201 -5.00 -3.96 12.73
N THR A 202 -5.54 -5.10 12.34
CA THR A 202 -6.53 -5.90 13.09
C THR A 202 -5.87 -6.68 14.21
N GLU A 203 -6.69 -7.30 15.07
CA GLU A 203 -6.27 -8.13 16.20
C GLU A 203 -5.36 -9.30 15.82
N THR A 204 -5.44 -9.76 14.57
CA THR A 204 -4.62 -10.87 14.03
C THR A 204 -3.34 -10.40 13.35
N GLY A 205 -3.03 -9.11 13.37
CA GLY A 205 -1.89 -8.52 12.67
C GLY A 205 -2.15 -8.25 11.18
N SER A 206 -3.34 -8.60 10.65
CA SER A 206 -3.68 -8.32 9.25
C SER A 206 -4.09 -6.85 9.06
N THR A 207 -3.77 -6.26 7.91
CA THR A 207 -4.12 -4.86 7.63
C THR A 207 -5.49 -4.75 6.94
N ARG A 208 -6.32 -3.80 7.38
CA ARG A 208 -7.66 -3.56 6.83
C ARG A 208 -7.89 -2.09 6.54
N LYS A 209 -8.51 -1.81 5.39
CA LYS A 209 -8.93 -0.46 4.98
C LYS A 209 -10.04 0.06 5.90
N ASN A 210 -9.93 1.32 6.28
CA ASN A 210 -10.82 2.07 7.17
C ASN A 210 -11.09 1.35 8.50
N PHE A 211 -10.06 0.69 9.03
CA PHE A 211 -10.11 0.02 10.32
C PHE A 211 -9.25 0.77 11.34
N GLN A 212 -9.72 0.81 12.58
CA GLN A 212 -8.97 1.28 13.73
C GLN A 212 -9.23 0.30 14.87
N LEU A 213 -8.16 -0.18 15.51
CA LEU A 213 -8.29 -1.02 16.69
C LEU A 213 -8.91 -0.18 17.82
N SER A 214 -9.85 -0.75 18.58
CA SER A 214 -10.46 -0.03 19.69
C SER A 214 -9.43 0.28 20.79
N ARG A 215 -9.46 1.50 21.33
CA ARG A 215 -8.61 1.92 22.46
C ARG A 215 -8.92 1.24 23.78
N GLU A 216 -10.09 0.62 23.88
CA GLU A 216 -10.51 -0.14 25.05
C GLU A 216 -9.93 -1.56 25.05
N ARG A 217 -9.29 -2.00 23.95
CA ARG A 217 -8.64 -3.30 23.89
C ARG A 217 -7.40 -3.28 24.77
N GLU A 218 -7.30 -4.31 25.61
CA GLU A 218 -6.08 -4.60 26.34
C GLU A 218 -5.09 -5.35 25.45
N LEU A 219 -3.86 -4.85 25.40
CA LEU A 219 -2.76 -5.51 24.70
C LEU A 219 -1.83 -6.15 25.72
N THR A 220 -1.47 -7.40 25.46
CA THR A 220 -0.55 -8.16 26.32
C THR A 220 0.67 -8.60 25.53
N ILE A 221 1.85 -8.42 26.12
CA ILE A 221 3.10 -8.95 25.59
C ILE A 221 3.44 -10.22 26.38
N SER A 222 3.41 -11.37 25.71
CA SER A 222 3.77 -12.67 26.28
C SER A 222 4.90 -13.27 25.46
N GLU A 223 6.03 -13.58 26.10
CA GLU A 223 7.21 -14.16 25.42
C GLU A 223 7.73 -13.33 24.23
N GLY A 224 7.57 -11.99 24.29
CA GLY A 224 7.97 -11.07 23.22
C GLY A 224 6.96 -10.97 22.07
N VAL A 225 5.84 -11.69 22.12
CA VAL A 225 4.76 -11.60 21.14
C VAL A 225 3.65 -10.71 21.67
N LEU A 226 3.29 -9.68 20.89
CA LEU A 226 2.15 -8.82 21.18
C LEU A 226 0.85 -9.50 20.76
N SER A 227 -0.12 -9.56 21.67
CA SER A 227 -1.44 -10.13 21.43
C SER A 227 -2.55 -9.19 21.92
N VAL A 228 -3.71 -9.25 21.26
CA VAL A 228 -4.90 -8.48 21.66
C VAL A 228 -5.82 -9.39 22.48
N THR A 229 -6.17 -8.96 23.70
CA THR A 229 -7.14 -9.69 24.51
C THR A 229 -8.54 -9.55 23.89
N PRO A 230 -9.25 -10.67 23.61
CA PRO A 230 -10.64 -10.61 23.15
C PRO A 230 -11.53 -9.96 24.20
N LEU A 231 -12.45 -9.07 23.80
CA LEU A 231 -13.41 -8.48 24.71
C LEU A 231 -14.35 -9.57 25.24
N PRO A 232 -14.82 -9.50 26.51
CA PRO A 232 -15.65 -10.55 27.13
C PRO A 232 -16.93 -10.90 26.36
N HIS A 233 -17.41 -10.02 25.48
CA HIS A 233 -18.63 -10.20 24.68
C HIS A 233 -18.39 -10.69 23.25
N GLU A 234 -17.14 -10.94 22.87
CA GLU A 234 -16.77 -11.48 21.54
C GLU A 234 -16.55 -13.00 21.58
N ARG A 235 -17.18 -13.70 22.54
CA ARG A 235 -17.39 -15.15 22.41
C ARG A 235 -18.39 -15.36 21.30
N ILE A 236 -17.85 -15.72 20.13
CA ILE A 236 -18.51 -16.34 18.99
C ILE A 236 -19.73 -17.11 19.47
N GLN A 237 -20.94 -16.61 19.18
CA GLN A 237 -22.06 -17.52 19.00
C GLN A 237 -21.69 -18.34 17.77
N PRO A 238 -21.46 -19.67 17.86
CA PRO A 238 -21.40 -20.48 16.66
C PRO A 238 -22.73 -20.24 15.95
N SER A 239 -22.68 -19.72 14.72
CA SER A 239 -23.84 -19.61 13.85
C SER A 239 -24.50 -20.97 13.81
N SER A 240 -25.53 -21.15 14.62
CA SER A 240 -26.35 -22.35 14.60
C SER A 240 -26.87 -22.47 13.18
N LEU A 241 -26.43 -23.53 12.52
CA LEU A 241 -26.98 -24.13 11.32
C LEU A 241 -28.38 -23.57 11.02
N ARG A 242 -28.47 -22.63 10.08
CA ARG A 242 -29.73 -22.40 9.36
C ARG A 242 -29.95 -23.65 8.50
N THR A 243 -30.50 -24.70 9.10
CA THR A 243 -31.32 -25.64 8.35
C THR A 243 -32.52 -24.85 7.85
N SER A 244 -32.49 -24.52 6.56
CA SER A 244 -33.68 -24.07 5.84
C SER A 244 -34.77 -25.13 6.04
N PRO A 245 -35.97 -24.79 6.52
CA PRO A 245 -37.07 -25.73 6.53
C PRO A 245 -37.43 -26.05 5.08
N ALA A 246 -37.38 -27.33 4.76
CA ALA A 246 -37.90 -27.90 3.54
C ALA A 246 -39.39 -27.52 3.41
N ALA A 247 -39.71 -26.70 2.43
CA ALA A 247 -41.07 -26.50 2.00
C ALA A 247 -41.52 -27.80 1.30
N GLN A 248 -42.48 -28.47 1.94
CA GLN A 248 -43.33 -29.49 1.31
C GLN A 248 -43.90 -28.95 0.00
N ALA A 249 -43.69 -29.67 -1.08
CA ALA A 249 -44.60 -29.69 -2.22
C ALA A 249 -44.54 -31.09 -2.83
N GLU A 250 -45.58 -31.87 -2.53
CA GLU A 250 -45.91 -33.12 -3.22
C GLU A 250 -46.64 -32.83 -4.55
N PRO A 251 -46.80 -33.83 -5.44
CA PRO A 251 -46.61 -33.71 -6.87
C PRO A 251 -47.91 -33.40 -7.65
N SER A 252 -47.76 -32.75 -8.81
CA SER A 252 -48.82 -32.73 -9.83
C SER A 252 -48.29 -33.29 -11.15
N SER A 253 -48.85 -34.43 -11.53
CA SER A 253 -48.64 -35.10 -12.80
C SER A 253 -49.44 -34.45 -13.93
N ASP A 254 -48.79 -34.45 -15.09
CA ASP A 254 -49.33 -34.76 -16.41
C ASP A 254 -49.94 -33.65 -17.29
N ARG A 255 -49.43 -33.69 -18.53
CA ARG A 255 -50.07 -33.44 -19.83
C ARG A 255 -50.04 -32.03 -20.45
N GLY A 256 -49.21 -31.93 -21.49
CA GLY A 256 -49.75 -31.79 -22.84
C GLY A 256 -49.52 -30.49 -23.63
N ALA A 257 -48.45 -30.52 -24.44
CA ALA A 257 -48.41 -30.15 -25.85
C ALA A 257 -48.50 -28.69 -26.35
N ALA A 258 -47.56 -28.44 -27.28
CA ALA A 258 -47.64 -27.65 -28.52
C ALA A 258 -47.28 -26.15 -28.49
N GLY A 259 -46.17 -25.84 -29.18
CA GLY A 259 -46.27 -25.05 -30.41
C GLY A 259 -45.60 -23.67 -30.43
N ALA A 260 -44.71 -23.54 -31.43
CA ALA A 260 -44.37 -22.32 -32.19
C ALA A 260 -43.35 -21.30 -31.62
N ALA A 261 -42.16 -21.36 -32.24
CA ALA A 261 -41.35 -20.29 -32.81
C ALA A 261 -41.71 -18.81 -32.53
N ALA A 262 -40.68 -18.00 -32.20
CA ALA A 262 -40.16 -16.90 -33.05
C ALA A 262 -39.29 -15.89 -32.26
N THR A 263 -38.10 -15.61 -32.83
CA THR A 263 -37.52 -14.27 -33.09
C THR A 263 -37.13 -13.33 -31.92
N THR A 264 -35.80 -13.09 -31.86
CA THR A 264 -35.05 -11.81 -31.76
C THR A 264 -35.70 -10.60 -31.06
N THR A 265 -34.97 -9.92 -30.17
CA THR A 265 -34.55 -8.50 -30.30
C THR A 265 -33.73 -8.06 -29.06
N ALA A 266 -32.67 -7.31 -29.34
CA ALA A 266 -31.75 -6.67 -28.39
C ALA A 266 -32.42 -5.54 -27.59
N ALA A 267 -31.95 -5.30 -26.35
CA ALA A 267 -32.25 -4.07 -25.62
C ALA A 267 -30.95 -3.49 -25.04
N THR A 268 -30.50 -2.44 -25.71
CA THR A 268 -29.59 -1.40 -25.23
C THR A 268 -30.19 -0.71 -24.01
N SER A 269 -29.41 -0.44 -22.96
CA SER A 269 -29.74 0.63 -22.02
C SER A 269 -28.48 1.40 -21.62
N SER A 270 -28.42 2.62 -22.13
CA SER A 270 -27.54 3.71 -21.74
C SER A 270 -28.02 4.33 -20.43
N TYR A 271 -27.12 4.65 -19.50
CA TYR A 271 -27.38 5.69 -18.51
C TYR A 271 -26.24 6.70 -18.52
N ALA A 272 -26.62 7.92 -18.89
CA ALA A 272 -25.78 9.11 -18.93
C ALA A 272 -25.69 9.76 -17.56
N ALA A 273 -24.62 10.53 -17.39
CA ALA A 273 -24.28 11.35 -16.24
C ALA A 273 -25.28 12.50 -16.00
N THR A 274 -25.34 12.98 -14.76
CA THR A 274 -25.76 14.35 -14.46
C THR A 274 -24.88 14.94 -13.36
N SER A 275 -24.17 15.99 -13.74
CA SER A 275 -23.43 16.93 -12.90
C SER A 275 -24.37 17.93 -12.22
N ALA A 276 -24.10 18.30 -10.97
CA ALA A 276 -24.57 19.57 -10.41
C ALA A 276 -23.47 20.21 -9.55
N ARG A 277 -22.92 21.31 -10.08
CA ARG A 277 -22.27 22.38 -9.32
C ARG A 277 -23.33 23.06 -8.46
N GLN A 278 -22.98 23.43 -7.22
CA GLN A 278 -23.47 24.67 -6.64
C GLN A 278 -22.41 25.29 -5.75
N SER A 279 -21.96 26.44 -6.21
CA SER A 279 -21.18 27.46 -5.51
C SER A 279 -22.09 28.31 -4.63
N LEU A 280 -21.66 28.55 -3.40
CA LEU A 280 -21.73 29.83 -2.67
C LEU A 280 -20.57 29.84 -1.67
#